data_AF-A0A9D8R1S9-F1
#
_entry.id   AF-A0A9D8R1S9-F1
#
_cell.length_a   1.000
_cell.length_b   1.000
_cell.length_c   1.000
_cell.angle_alpha   90.00
_cell.angle_beta   90.00
_cell.angle_gamma   90.00
#
_symmetry.space_group_name_H-M   'P 1'
#
loop_
_entity.id
_entity.type
_entity.pdbx_description
1 polymer ?
#
loop_
_entity_poly.entity_id
_entity_poly.type
_entity_poly.pdbx_seq_one_letter_code
_entity_poly.pdbx_strand_id
1 'polypeptide(L)'
;MKRPFLLAAAALLLCSGTLSAQSDYASLIRENPDRAAGVHHSYEYRPGPETAVPDGYTPFYVSHYGRHGSRRAIGSSARRAYEYMDSARVAGILTPEGEELYKAVAAIYADHVDMAGELTPRGGREHRAIAQRLHDRVKPVWHDPARRQVFVQSSNIPRCLLSMAHFTASLDDNAPQLVFDFVTGDRYLNLLAHDYYDMDKILEASNGLMEEMISERVDQSRLMKAIFIADSARVATVITSPLEFVYSIFSYGSIRQCTETQDADIFGRFFTIDELIAWYSCYNSSIYTAMANSVEFGDQTIWAARDLLRDIIDRADAALQDNSPTAADLRFGHDSGILPLAGLMDLVGPGDRLHNADASGTWQSFFQVPMASNLQMVFYRKPGSEPLVKLWYNERETQVRGLTPVSGNCYRWSDLRAHFERRIAAAAL
;
A
#
# COMPACT_ATOMS: atom_id res chain seq x y z
N MET A 1 -24.92 -49.94 -46.92
CA MET A 1 -23.63 -49.48 -46.33
C MET A 1 -23.15 -48.34 -47.22
N LYS A 2 -22.97 -47.07 -46.85
CA LYS A 2 -22.78 -46.36 -45.58
C LYS A 2 -23.40 -44.94 -45.73
N ARG A 3 -23.81 -44.34 -44.60
CA ARG A 3 -24.43 -43.00 -44.46
C ARG A 3 -23.47 -41.86 -44.88
N PRO A 4 -23.97 -40.71 -45.39
CA PRO A 4 -23.19 -39.48 -45.41
C PRO A 4 -23.22 -38.83 -44.01
N PHE A 5 -22.04 -38.52 -43.47
CA PHE A 5 -21.89 -37.81 -42.20
C PHE A 5 -22.11 -36.31 -42.41
N LEU A 6 -23.02 -35.75 -41.63
CA LEU A 6 -23.19 -34.32 -41.37
C LEU A 6 -21.94 -33.78 -40.67
N LEU A 7 -21.28 -32.78 -41.25
CA LEU A 7 -20.31 -31.93 -40.56
C LEU A 7 -21.07 -30.91 -39.72
N ALA A 8 -21.25 -31.21 -38.43
CA ALA A 8 -21.66 -30.22 -37.44
C ALA A 8 -20.41 -29.43 -36.99
N ALA A 9 -20.35 -28.15 -37.35
CA ALA A 9 -19.37 -27.22 -36.81
C ALA A 9 -19.76 -26.86 -35.37
N ALA A 10 -19.11 -27.50 -34.39
CA ALA A 10 -19.22 -27.11 -32.99
C ALA A 10 -18.33 -25.87 -32.76
N ALA A 11 -18.95 -24.71 -32.57
CA ALA A 11 -18.28 -23.53 -32.05
C ALA A 11 -17.90 -23.78 -30.58
N LEU A 12 -16.62 -24.03 -30.32
CA LEU A 12 -16.06 -23.98 -28.97
C LEU A 12 -16.04 -22.52 -28.51
N LEU A 13 -16.98 -22.17 -27.65
CA LEU A 13 -16.85 -21.01 -26.76
C LEU A 13 -15.67 -21.26 -25.83
N LEU A 14 -14.51 -20.70 -26.18
CA LEU A 14 -13.36 -20.56 -25.29
C LEU A 14 -13.72 -19.52 -24.22
N CYS A 15 -14.27 -19.98 -23.10
CA CYS A 15 -14.23 -19.23 -21.85
C CYS A 15 -12.75 -19.01 -21.50
N SER A 16 -12.24 -17.81 -21.81
CA SER A 16 -10.90 -17.38 -21.44
C SER A 16 -10.90 -17.03 -19.95
N GLY A 17 -10.88 -18.06 -19.09
CA GLY A 17 -10.45 -17.87 -17.72
C GLY A 17 -8.97 -17.53 -17.76
N THR A 18 -8.62 -16.26 -17.56
CA THR A 18 -7.24 -15.87 -17.29
C THR A 18 -6.83 -16.49 -15.96
N LEU A 19 -6.23 -17.68 -16.02
CA LEU A 19 -5.33 -18.16 -14.96
C LEU A 19 -4.17 -17.15 -14.91
N SER A 20 -4.31 -16.14 -14.06
CA SER A 20 -3.15 -15.36 -13.62
C SER A 20 -2.19 -16.37 -13.00
N ALA A 21 -1.02 -16.57 -13.62
CA ALA A 21 0.05 -17.33 -12.98
C ALA A 21 0.33 -16.64 -11.64
N GLN A 22 -0.07 -17.28 -10.54
CA GLN A 22 0.26 -16.82 -9.20
C GLN A 22 1.78 -16.80 -9.11
N SER A 23 2.36 -15.60 -9.14
CA SER A 23 3.80 -15.43 -9.04
C SER A 23 4.19 -15.75 -7.60
N ASP A 24 4.98 -16.79 -7.42
CA ASP A 24 5.58 -17.13 -6.13
C ASP A 24 6.35 -15.91 -5.60
N TYR A 25 6.00 -15.45 -4.39
CA TYR A 25 6.61 -14.27 -3.77
C TYR A 25 8.13 -14.40 -3.64
N ALA A 26 8.64 -15.62 -3.46
CA ALA A 26 10.08 -15.86 -3.39
C ALA A 26 10.77 -15.53 -4.72
N SER A 27 10.13 -15.84 -5.85
CA SER A 27 10.64 -15.47 -7.17
C SER A 27 10.60 -13.94 -7.40
N LEU A 28 9.55 -13.26 -6.91
CA LEU A 28 9.45 -11.79 -6.98
C LEU A 28 10.51 -11.09 -6.13
N ILE A 29 10.87 -11.65 -4.97
CA ILE A 29 11.95 -11.12 -4.10
C ILE A 29 13.33 -11.42 -4.68
N ARG A 30 13.53 -12.58 -5.34
CA ARG A 30 14.78 -12.85 -6.09
C ARG A 30 15.02 -11.85 -7.21
N GLU A 31 13.97 -11.41 -7.89
CA GLU A 31 14.05 -10.38 -8.93
C GLU A 31 14.40 -9.00 -8.34
N ASN A 32 13.77 -8.65 -7.21
CA ASN A 32 14.02 -7.39 -6.51
C ASN A 32 14.02 -7.62 -4.99
N PRO A 33 15.20 -7.72 -4.34
CA PRO A 33 15.31 -7.98 -2.91
C PRO A 33 14.61 -6.92 -2.03
N ASP A 34 14.49 -5.68 -2.52
CA ASP A 34 13.81 -4.60 -1.80
C ASP A 34 12.31 -4.87 -1.56
N ARG A 35 11.70 -5.79 -2.33
CA ARG A 35 10.31 -6.22 -2.10
C ARG A 35 10.14 -6.94 -0.76
N ALA A 36 11.21 -7.51 -0.19
CA ALA A 36 11.16 -8.12 1.14
C ALA A 36 10.75 -7.13 2.25
N ALA A 37 10.86 -5.81 2.01
CA ALA A 37 10.40 -4.77 2.92
C ALA A 37 8.88 -4.72 3.10
N GLY A 38 8.11 -5.47 2.30
CA GLY A 38 6.65 -5.55 2.40
C GLY A 38 5.99 -4.18 2.26
N VAL A 39 5.23 -3.74 3.29
CA VAL A 39 4.58 -2.42 3.29
C VAL A 39 5.57 -1.24 3.27
N HIS A 40 6.86 -1.48 3.52
CA HIS A 40 7.91 -0.46 3.42
C HIS A 40 8.59 -0.43 2.04
N HIS A 41 8.13 -1.26 1.10
CA HIS A 41 8.58 -1.15 -0.27
C HIS A 41 8.22 0.23 -0.84
N SER A 42 9.20 0.90 -1.46
CA SER A 42 8.95 2.17 -2.14
C SER A 42 8.00 1.98 -3.32
N TYR A 43 7.33 3.05 -3.76
CA TYR A 43 6.31 2.91 -4.80
C TYR A 43 6.92 2.45 -6.14
N GLU A 44 6.59 1.23 -6.56
CA GLU A 44 6.97 0.68 -7.86
C GLU A 44 5.86 0.95 -8.88
N TYR A 45 6.08 1.92 -9.79
CA TYR A 45 5.11 2.18 -10.87
C TYR A 45 5.09 1.03 -11.87
N ARG A 46 4.03 0.21 -11.80
CA ARG A 46 3.83 -0.97 -12.65
C ARG A 46 2.55 -0.80 -13.47
N PRO A 47 2.57 -0.09 -14.61
CA PRO A 47 1.37 0.10 -15.42
C PRO A 47 0.79 -1.24 -15.87
N GLY A 48 -0.53 -1.33 -15.88
CA GLY A 48 -1.28 -2.43 -16.47
C GLY A 48 -1.93 -2.05 -17.79
N PRO A 49 -2.54 -3.00 -18.51
CA PRO A 49 -3.39 -2.66 -19.64
C PRO A 49 -4.56 -1.78 -19.17
N GLU A 50 -4.83 -0.69 -19.88
CA GLU A 50 -5.99 0.17 -19.65
C GLU A 50 -7.08 -0.17 -20.67
N THR A 51 -8.32 -0.35 -20.20
CA THR A 51 -9.47 -0.66 -21.04
C THR A 51 -10.09 0.60 -21.62
N ALA A 52 -10.67 0.54 -22.83
CA ALA A 52 -11.35 1.70 -23.39
C ALA A 52 -12.60 2.09 -22.56
N VAL A 53 -12.86 3.40 -22.47
CA VAL A 53 -14.11 3.93 -21.92
C VAL A 53 -15.18 3.91 -23.03
N PRO A 54 -16.46 3.63 -22.74
CA PRO A 54 -17.50 3.62 -23.76
C PRO A 54 -17.61 4.93 -24.56
N ASP A 55 -17.97 4.82 -25.84
CA ASP A 55 -18.03 5.96 -26.76
C ASP A 55 -18.97 7.10 -26.28
N GLY A 56 -18.44 8.32 -26.34
CA GLY A 56 -19.13 9.56 -25.96
C GLY A 56 -19.08 9.89 -24.46
N TYR A 57 -18.43 9.06 -23.65
CA TYR A 57 -18.16 9.38 -22.24
C TYR A 57 -16.87 10.16 -22.08
N THR A 58 -16.91 11.20 -21.24
CA THR A 58 -15.75 12.06 -20.93
C THR A 58 -15.53 12.14 -19.42
N PRO A 59 -14.28 12.09 -18.92
CA PRO A 59 -14.02 12.18 -17.50
C PRO A 59 -14.35 13.59 -16.99
N PHE A 60 -14.95 13.70 -15.81
CA PHE A 60 -15.39 15.00 -15.26
C PHE A 60 -15.22 15.16 -13.74
N TYR A 61 -14.91 14.09 -13.01
CA TYR A 61 -14.69 14.13 -11.56
C TYR A 61 -13.75 13.00 -11.12
N VAL A 62 -12.91 13.28 -10.10
CA VAL A 62 -11.99 12.31 -9.49
C VAL A 62 -12.21 12.24 -7.98
N SER A 63 -12.36 11.02 -7.45
CA SER A 63 -12.19 10.76 -6.01
C SER A 63 -10.88 9.99 -5.80
N HIS A 64 -10.05 10.46 -4.88
CA HIS A 64 -8.73 9.89 -4.60
C HIS A 64 -8.53 9.61 -3.11
N TYR A 65 -7.81 8.53 -2.83
CA TYR A 65 -7.16 8.28 -1.54
C TYR A 65 -5.71 7.90 -1.79
N GLY A 66 -4.76 8.53 -1.09
CA GLY A 66 -3.34 8.19 -1.13
C GLY A 66 -2.76 7.97 0.27
N ARG A 67 -2.07 6.85 0.47
CA ARG A 67 -1.14 6.65 1.58
C ARG A 67 0.01 7.66 1.45
N HIS A 68 0.56 8.10 2.57
CA HIS A 68 1.80 8.88 2.56
C HIS A 68 2.91 8.20 1.74
N GLY A 69 3.82 9.00 1.18
CA GLY A 69 4.98 8.49 0.45
C GLY A 69 6.03 7.84 1.34
N SER A 70 7.15 7.46 0.72
CA SER A 70 8.35 6.98 1.39
C SER A 70 8.75 7.89 2.54
N ARG A 71 9.04 7.29 3.69
CA ARG A 71 9.31 7.96 4.96
C ARG A 71 10.49 7.34 5.70
N ARG A 72 10.97 8.03 6.71
CA ARG A 72 11.89 7.47 7.72
C ARG A 72 11.17 6.51 8.67
N ALA A 73 11.94 5.70 9.39
CA ALA A 73 11.42 4.79 10.42
C ALA A 73 10.79 5.58 11.57
N ILE A 74 9.83 4.96 12.24
CA ILE A 74 9.04 5.58 13.32
C ILE A 74 9.49 5.06 14.70
N GLY A 75 9.30 5.90 15.73
CA GLY A 75 9.43 5.50 17.14
C GLY A 75 10.76 4.84 17.49
N SER A 76 10.72 3.80 18.34
CA SER A 76 11.93 3.07 18.75
C SER A 76 12.62 2.34 17.60
N SER A 77 11.87 1.97 16.55
CA SER A 77 12.44 1.34 15.36
C SER A 77 13.38 2.27 14.60
N ALA A 78 13.32 3.59 14.84
CA ALA A 78 14.27 4.55 14.27
C ALA A 78 15.65 4.53 14.95
N ARG A 79 15.80 3.94 16.14
CA ARG A 79 17.07 3.94 16.91
C ARG A 79 17.60 2.57 17.29
N ARG A 80 16.74 1.55 17.41
CA ARG A 80 17.08 0.26 18.03
C ARG A 80 18.28 -0.45 17.38
N ALA A 81 18.33 -0.48 16.04
CA ALA A 81 19.46 -1.09 15.32
C ALA A 81 20.78 -0.37 15.63
N TYR A 82 20.75 0.97 15.67
CA TYR A 82 21.92 1.78 16.01
C TYR A 82 22.37 1.54 17.45
N GLU A 83 21.45 1.52 18.42
CA GLU A 83 21.77 1.27 19.84
C GLU A 83 22.48 -0.09 20.03
N TYR A 84 22.01 -1.14 19.34
CA TYR A 84 22.68 -2.45 19.37
C TYR A 84 24.08 -2.39 18.74
N MET A 85 24.19 -1.82 17.54
CA MET A 85 25.46 -1.78 16.82
C MET A 85 26.51 -0.89 17.50
N ASP A 86 26.10 0.24 18.06
CA ASP A 86 26.96 1.14 18.83
C ASP A 86 27.47 0.47 20.11
N SER A 87 26.57 -0.18 20.87
CA SER A 87 26.95 -0.94 22.06
C SER A 87 27.94 -2.06 21.74
N ALA A 88 27.71 -2.78 20.64
CA ALA A 88 28.61 -3.84 20.18
C ALA A 88 29.98 -3.31 19.72
N ARG A 89 30.00 -2.15 19.06
CA ARG A 89 31.23 -1.49 18.63
C ARG A 89 32.05 -1.01 19.83
N VAL A 90 31.42 -0.34 20.79
CA VAL A 90 32.06 0.11 22.05
C VAL A 90 32.59 -1.08 22.84
N ALA A 91 31.83 -2.17 22.90
CA ALA A 91 32.27 -3.41 23.54
C ALA A 91 33.38 -4.14 22.78
N GLY A 92 33.76 -3.72 21.56
CA GLY A 92 34.82 -4.35 20.77
C GLY A 92 34.51 -5.80 20.38
N ILE A 93 33.24 -6.10 20.06
CA ILE A 93 32.76 -7.45 19.72
C ILE A 93 32.34 -7.60 18.25
N LEU A 94 32.54 -6.58 17.42
CA LEU A 94 32.26 -6.63 15.98
C LEU A 94 33.41 -7.31 15.22
N THR A 95 33.06 -8.07 14.18
CA THR A 95 34.01 -8.52 13.15
C THR A 95 34.25 -7.38 12.14
N PRO A 96 35.17 -7.53 11.17
CA PRO A 96 35.26 -6.59 10.05
C PRO A 96 33.93 -6.41 9.28
N GLU A 97 33.15 -7.47 9.11
CA GLU A 97 31.82 -7.38 8.49
C GLU A 97 30.82 -6.66 9.41
N GLY A 98 30.91 -6.88 10.72
CA GLY A 98 30.12 -6.16 11.71
C GLY A 98 30.40 -4.65 11.72
N GLU A 99 31.66 -4.25 11.50
CA GLU A 99 32.01 -2.84 11.37
C GLU A 99 31.45 -2.19 10.11
N GLU A 100 31.31 -2.95 9.04
CA GLU A 100 30.67 -2.50 7.82
C GLU A 100 29.15 -2.37 7.99
N LEU A 101 28.52 -3.31 8.71
CA LEU A 101 27.12 -3.16 9.10
C LEU A 101 26.90 -1.94 10.01
N TYR A 102 27.83 -1.68 10.94
CA TYR A 102 27.75 -0.51 11.81
C TYR A 102 27.73 0.79 10.98
N LYS A 103 28.60 0.91 9.97
CA LYS A 103 28.62 2.09 9.08
C LYS A 103 27.28 2.29 8.36
N ALA A 104 26.71 1.23 7.79
CA ALA A 104 25.41 1.29 7.12
C ALA A 104 24.29 1.71 8.08
N VAL A 105 24.23 1.11 9.26
CA VAL A 105 23.24 1.43 10.30
C VAL A 105 23.41 2.86 10.82
N ALA A 106 24.65 3.31 11.07
CA ALA A 106 24.94 4.66 11.52
C ALA A 106 24.57 5.71 10.46
N ALA A 107 24.80 5.43 9.18
CA ALA A 107 24.39 6.32 8.09
C ALA A 107 22.85 6.46 8.02
N ILE A 108 22.12 5.36 8.14
CA ILE A 108 20.64 5.39 8.20
C ILE A 108 20.19 6.16 9.44
N TYR A 109 20.76 5.86 10.61
CA TYR A 109 20.42 6.55 11.85
C TYR A 109 20.65 8.05 11.76
N ALA A 110 21.76 8.50 11.17
CA ALA A 110 22.03 9.92 10.96
C ALA A 110 20.97 10.64 10.11
N ASP A 111 20.38 9.98 9.10
CA ASP A 111 19.23 10.51 8.36
C ASP A 111 17.93 10.55 9.20
N HIS A 112 17.83 9.73 10.25
CA HIS A 112 16.64 9.62 11.10
C HIS A 112 16.65 10.55 12.31
N VAL A 113 17.83 10.98 12.78
CA VAL A 113 17.97 11.90 13.92
C VAL A 113 17.09 13.13 13.68
N ASP A 114 16.21 13.41 14.65
CA ASP A 114 15.21 14.50 14.63
C ASP A 114 14.21 14.46 13.45
N MET A 115 14.20 13.39 12.67
CA MET A 115 13.39 13.22 11.46
C MET A 115 12.56 11.91 11.47
N ALA A 116 12.42 11.27 12.63
CA ALA A 116 11.73 9.99 12.76
C ALA A 116 10.28 10.08 12.25
N GLY A 117 9.93 9.20 11.31
CA GLY A 117 8.60 9.16 10.70
C GLY A 117 8.29 10.24 9.68
N GLU A 118 9.21 11.18 9.43
CA GLU A 118 9.03 12.23 8.44
C GLU A 118 9.13 11.72 7.00
N LEU A 119 8.46 12.42 6.08
CA LEU A 119 8.53 12.13 4.65
C LEU A 119 9.96 12.34 4.13
N THR A 120 10.41 11.47 3.22
CA THR A 120 11.71 11.64 2.54
C THR A 120 11.57 12.37 1.21
N PRO A 121 12.67 12.88 0.63
CA PRO A 121 12.66 13.43 -0.73
C PRO A 121 12.09 12.46 -1.78
N ARG A 122 12.33 11.15 -1.60
CA ARG A 122 11.70 10.10 -2.42
C ARG A 122 10.18 10.15 -2.30
N GLY A 123 9.64 10.21 -1.08
CA GLY A 123 8.20 10.28 -0.85
C GLY A 123 7.56 11.49 -1.53
N GLY A 124 8.24 12.63 -1.54
CA GLY A 124 7.80 13.80 -2.29
C GLY A 124 7.77 13.57 -3.81
N ARG A 125 8.80 12.93 -4.37
CA ARG A 125 8.83 12.57 -5.80
C ARG A 125 7.76 11.56 -6.19
N GLU A 126 7.48 10.58 -5.34
CA GLU A 126 6.41 9.60 -5.56
C GLU A 126 5.07 10.31 -5.75
N HIS A 127 4.69 11.20 -4.83
CA HIS A 127 3.42 11.93 -4.90
C HIS A 127 3.34 12.89 -6.09
N ARG A 128 4.43 13.60 -6.42
CA ARG A 128 4.46 14.42 -7.65
C ARG A 128 4.29 13.59 -8.91
N ALA A 129 4.94 12.42 -8.98
CA ALA A 129 4.85 11.56 -10.15
C ALA A 129 3.46 10.92 -10.31
N ILE A 130 2.82 10.51 -9.20
CA ILE A 130 1.45 9.99 -9.21
C ILE A 130 0.48 11.10 -9.66
N ALA A 131 0.60 12.30 -9.10
CA ALA A 131 -0.23 13.45 -9.48
C ALA A 131 -0.09 13.80 -10.96
N GLN A 132 1.14 13.81 -11.50
CA GLN A 132 1.39 14.07 -12.92
C GLN A 132 0.71 13.02 -13.82
N ARG A 133 0.84 11.72 -13.50
CA ARG A 133 0.23 10.66 -14.29
C ARG A 133 -1.30 10.68 -14.22
N LEU A 134 -1.86 10.96 -13.04
CA LEU A 134 -3.31 11.19 -12.91
C LEU A 134 -3.74 12.41 -13.72
N HIS A 135 -3.00 13.52 -13.64
CA HIS A 135 -3.25 14.71 -14.45
C HIS A 135 -3.34 14.36 -15.93
N ASP A 136 -2.31 13.68 -16.44
CA ASP A 136 -2.20 13.35 -17.86
C ASP A 136 -3.27 12.36 -18.33
N ARG A 137 -3.68 11.42 -17.46
CA ARG A 137 -4.73 10.44 -17.77
C ARG A 137 -6.11 11.10 -17.92
N VAL A 138 -6.41 12.12 -17.12
CA VAL A 138 -7.77 12.71 -17.05
C VAL A 138 -7.78 14.23 -17.27
N LYS A 139 -6.93 14.73 -18.18
CA LYS A 139 -6.83 16.16 -18.57
C LYS A 139 -8.17 16.92 -18.64
N PRO A 140 -9.26 16.37 -19.22
CA PRO A 140 -10.54 17.09 -19.27
C PRO A 140 -11.12 17.47 -17.90
N VAL A 141 -10.83 16.69 -16.85
CA VAL A 141 -11.29 16.98 -15.47
C VAL A 141 -10.65 18.28 -14.97
N TRP A 142 -9.35 18.45 -15.20
CA TRP A 142 -8.57 19.54 -14.61
C TRP A 142 -8.80 20.88 -15.31
N HIS A 143 -9.21 20.85 -16.59
CA HIS A 143 -9.39 22.04 -17.42
C HIS A 143 -10.86 22.37 -17.73
N ASP A 144 -11.84 21.78 -17.03
CA ASP A 144 -13.25 22.16 -17.15
C ASP A 144 -13.47 23.53 -16.47
N PRO A 145 -13.83 24.60 -17.20
CA PRO A 145 -14.02 25.93 -16.61
C PRO A 145 -15.18 25.99 -15.61
N ALA A 146 -16.14 25.06 -15.69
CA ALA A 146 -17.26 24.97 -14.76
C ALA A 146 -16.91 24.18 -13.49
N ARG A 147 -15.86 23.35 -13.51
CA ARG A 147 -15.48 22.45 -12.41
C ARG A 147 -14.04 22.71 -12.00
N ARG A 148 -13.85 23.64 -11.06
CA ARG A 148 -12.51 24.09 -10.62
C ARG A 148 -12.20 23.78 -9.17
N GLN A 149 -13.20 23.37 -8.36
CA GLN A 149 -13.00 23.15 -6.93
C GLN A 149 -12.35 21.79 -6.67
N VAL A 150 -11.31 21.78 -5.85
CA VAL A 150 -10.64 20.56 -5.38
C VAL A 150 -10.66 20.56 -3.87
N PHE A 151 -11.39 19.63 -3.28
CA PHE A 151 -11.39 19.47 -1.83
C PHE A 151 -10.27 18.52 -1.42
N VAL A 152 -9.48 18.92 -0.43
CA VAL A 152 -8.25 18.21 -0.04
C VAL A 152 -8.28 17.93 1.46
N GLN A 153 -8.27 16.64 1.81
CA GLN A 153 -8.30 16.14 3.18
C GLN A 153 -7.01 15.42 3.51
N SER A 154 -6.47 15.64 4.70
CA SER A 154 -5.34 14.83 5.19
C SER A 154 -5.44 14.56 6.68
N SER A 155 -4.90 13.42 7.13
CA SER A 155 -4.62 13.23 8.56
C SER A 155 -3.67 14.33 9.05
N ASN A 156 -3.66 14.58 10.36
CA ASN A 156 -2.78 15.59 10.96
C ASN A 156 -1.33 15.10 11.15
N ILE A 157 -0.98 13.93 10.61
CA ILE A 157 0.36 13.38 10.72
C ILE A 157 1.27 14.05 9.66
N PRO A 158 2.42 14.66 10.03
CA PRO A 158 3.24 15.49 9.14
C PRO A 158 3.57 14.87 7.77
N ARG A 159 3.95 13.59 7.73
CA ARG A 159 4.23 12.87 6.48
C ARG A 159 3.04 12.81 5.51
N CYS A 160 1.80 12.81 6.01
CA CYS A 160 0.60 12.84 5.19
C CYS A 160 0.34 14.25 4.64
N LEU A 161 0.55 15.29 5.46
CA LEU A 161 0.47 16.69 5.05
C LEU A 161 1.50 17.04 3.96
N LEU A 162 2.74 16.55 4.11
CA LEU A 162 3.78 16.76 3.09
C LEU A 162 3.49 15.98 1.80
N SER A 163 2.94 14.77 1.91
CA SER A 163 2.50 13.97 0.75
C SER A 163 1.39 14.70 -0.02
N MET A 164 0.39 15.20 0.71
CA MET A 164 -0.68 16.06 0.19
C MET A 164 -0.11 17.27 -0.54
N ALA A 165 0.79 18.02 0.10
CA ALA A 165 1.39 19.23 -0.47
C ALA A 165 2.17 18.93 -1.77
N HIS A 166 2.93 17.85 -1.82
CA HIS A 166 3.65 17.45 -3.03
C HIS A 166 2.71 17.08 -4.18
N PHE A 167 1.63 16.34 -3.88
CA PHE A 167 0.63 15.95 -4.86
C PHE A 167 -0.11 17.17 -5.42
N THR A 168 -0.63 18.05 -4.54
CA THR A 168 -1.41 19.22 -4.96
C THR A 168 -0.54 20.26 -5.67
N ALA A 169 0.72 20.46 -5.25
CA ALA A 169 1.64 21.33 -5.97
C ALA A 169 1.87 20.84 -7.41
N SER A 170 1.97 19.52 -7.64
CA SER A 170 2.09 18.99 -8.99
C SER A 170 0.82 19.20 -9.83
N LEU A 171 -0.36 19.18 -9.22
CA LEU A 171 -1.60 19.53 -9.93
C LEU A 171 -1.66 21.03 -10.23
N ASP A 172 -1.31 21.89 -9.28
CA ASP A 172 -1.29 23.34 -9.45
C ASP A 172 -0.32 23.78 -10.55
N ASP A 173 0.88 23.19 -10.60
CA ASP A 173 1.87 23.43 -11.66
C ASP A 173 1.32 23.15 -13.08
N ASN A 174 0.40 22.19 -13.21
CA ASN A 174 -0.17 21.77 -14.50
C ASN A 174 -1.57 22.36 -14.78
N ALA A 175 -2.29 22.77 -13.74
CA ALA A 175 -3.67 23.26 -13.80
C ALA A 175 -3.91 24.39 -12.77
N PRO A 176 -3.23 25.55 -12.92
CA PRO A 176 -3.23 26.64 -11.93
C PRO A 176 -4.59 27.34 -11.77
N GLN A 177 -5.57 27.01 -12.61
CA GLN A 177 -6.96 27.45 -12.45
C GLN A 177 -7.71 26.70 -11.34
N LEU A 178 -7.21 25.59 -10.81
CA LEU A 178 -7.90 24.86 -9.75
C LEU A 178 -7.95 25.70 -8.46
N VAL A 179 -8.99 25.50 -7.67
CA VAL A 179 -9.21 26.16 -6.38
C VAL A 179 -9.23 25.09 -5.30
N PHE A 180 -8.16 25.04 -4.51
CA PHE A 180 -7.98 24.04 -3.47
C PHE A 180 -8.56 24.52 -2.13
N ASP A 181 -9.34 23.66 -1.49
CA ASP A 181 -9.81 23.83 -0.11
C ASP A 181 -9.21 22.72 0.76
N PHE A 182 -8.43 23.11 1.78
CA PHE A 182 -7.61 22.19 2.56
C PHE A 182 -8.16 22.03 3.98
N VAL A 183 -8.30 20.79 4.42
CA VAL A 183 -8.72 20.45 5.78
C VAL A 183 -7.86 19.34 6.40
N THR A 184 -7.61 19.47 7.70
CA THR A 184 -6.89 18.47 8.50
C THR A 184 -7.29 18.60 9.98
N GLY A 185 -6.87 17.64 10.81
CA GLY A 185 -7.17 17.57 12.25
C GLY A 185 -7.62 16.17 12.67
N ASP A 186 -7.84 15.97 13.97
CA ASP A 186 -8.17 14.65 14.54
C ASP A 186 -9.42 14.04 13.92
N ARG A 187 -10.41 14.87 13.55
CA ARG A 187 -11.60 14.43 12.80
C ARG A 187 -11.21 13.69 11.51
N TYR A 188 -10.24 14.22 10.77
CA TYR A 188 -9.80 13.65 9.49
C TYR A 188 -8.81 12.51 9.70
N LEU A 189 -7.99 12.54 10.77
CA LEU A 189 -7.22 11.36 11.17
C LEU A 189 -8.15 10.17 11.42
N ASN A 190 -9.21 10.35 12.21
CA ASN A 190 -10.13 9.26 12.53
C ASN A 190 -10.89 8.74 11.30
N LEU A 191 -11.22 9.64 10.36
CA LEU A 191 -11.82 9.27 9.07
C LEU A 191 -10.83 8.49 8.19
N LEU A 192 -9.54 8.83 8.19
CA LEU A 192 -8.55 8.34 7.23
C LEU A 192 -7.62 7.23 7.75
N ALA A 193 -7.63 6.93 9.05
CA ALA A 193 -6.73 5.93 9.66
C ALA A 193 -7.44 4.92 10.59
N HIS A 194 -8.75 5.12 10.82
CA HIS A 194 -9.70 4.25 11.52
C HIS A 194 -9.25 3.70 12.88
N ASP A 195 -9.68 4.34 13.98
CA ASP A 195 -9.32 3.95 15.37
C ASP A 195 -10.55 3.52 16.20
N TYR A 196 -11.50 2.83 15.57
CA TYR A 196 -12.83 2.60 16.16
C TYR A 196 -13.11 1.14 16.59
N TYR A 197 -12.09 0.27 16.60
CA TYR A 197 -12.24 -1.16 16.90
C TYR A 197 -11.16 -1.65 17.88
N ASP A 198 -11.30 -2.88 18.39
CA ASP A 198 -10.37 -3.52 19.32
C ASP A 198 -9.03 -3.83 18.62
N MET A 199 -8.25 -2.77 18.39
CA MET A 199 -6.94 -2.80 17.77
C MET A 199 -5.96 -3.62 18.59
N ASP A 200 -6.03 -3.54 19.92
CA ASP A 200 -5.10 -4.24 20.81
C ASP A 200 -5.18 -5.74 20.61
N LYS A 201 -6.39 -6.32 20.56
CA LYS A 201 -6.58 -7.76 20.30
C LYS A 201 -6.05 -8.19 18.93
N ILE A 202 -6.26 -7.38 17.90
CA ILE A 202 -5.80 -7.69 16.53
C ILE A 202 -4.29 -7.58 16.43
N LEU A 203 -3.70 -6.57 17.07
CA LEU A 203 -2.25 -6.40 17.13
C LEU A 203 -1.59 -7.52 17.93
N GLU A 204 -2.20 -7.96 19.04
CA GLU A 204 -1.75 -9.13 19.80
C GLU A 204 -1.74 -10.38 18.91
N ALA A 205 -2.82 -10.66 18.18
CA ALA A 205 -2.90 -11.80 17.28
C ALA A 205 -1.91 -11.71 16.10
N SER A 206 -1.75 -10.51 15.53
CA SER A 206 -0.77 -10.23 14.47
C SER A 206 0.66 -10.48 14.95
N ASN A 207 1.01 -9.99 16.13
CA ASN A 207 2.34 -10.16 16.71
C ASN A 207 2.60 -11.63 17.07
N GLY A 208 1.62 -12.31 17.69
CA GLY A 208 1.73 -13.73 18.03
C GLY A 208 1.93 -14.61 16.80
N LEU A 209 1.19 -14.36 15.71
CA LEU A 209 1.41 -15.08 14.44
C LEU A 209 2.81 -14.81 13.88
N MET A 210 3.27 -13.56 13.92
CA MET A 210 4.60 -13.21 13.44
C MET A 210 5.69 -13.94 14.24
N GLU A 211 5.57 -13.96 15.57
CA GLU A 211 6.50 -14.65 16.47
C GLU A 211 6.55 -16.17 16.20
N GLU A 212 5.39 -16.81 16.05
CA GLU A 212 5.29 -18.23 15.69
C GLU A 212 6.00 -18.51 14.36
N MET A 213 5.66 -17.77 13.31
CA MET A 213 6.26 -17.95 11.98
C MET A 213 7.77 -17.67 11.97
N ILE A 214 8.24 -16.66 12.72
CA ILE A 214 9.66 -16.38 12.88
C ILE A 214 10.38 -17.56 13.52
N SER A 215 9.80 -18.14 14.59
CA SER A 215 10.40 -19.26 15.29
C SER A 215 10.59 -20.50 14.41
N GLU A 216 9.72 -20.68 13.41
CA GLU A 216 9.77 -21.78 12.46
C GLU A 216 10.68 -21.52 11.26
N ARG A 217 10.74 -20.27 10.76
CA ARG A 217 11.25 -19.96 9.42
C ARG A 217 12.55 -19.16 9.41
N VAL A 218 12.88 -18.45 10.48
CA VAL A 218 13.99 -17.49 10.50
C VAL A 218 15.16 -18.02 11.32
N ASP A 219 16.26 -18.34 10.64
CA ASP A 219 17.54 -18.64 11.29
C ASP A 219 18.42 -17.38 11.38
N GLN A 220 18.71 -16.95 12.61
CA GLN A 220 19.56 -15.78 12.90
C GLN A 220 21.05 -16.12 12.90
N SER A 221 21.39 -17.42 12.93
CA SER A 221 22.74 -17.91 13.26
C SER A 221 23.80 -17.43 12.28
N ARG A 222 23.49 -17.39 10.98
CA ARG A 222 24.45 -16.97 9.95
C ARG A 222 24.81 -15.49 10.13
N LEU A 223 23.80 -14.61 10.22
CA LEU A 223 24.05 -13.18 10.40
C LEU A 223 24.78 -12.91 11.72
N MET A 224 24.36 -13.52 12.83
CA MET A 224 25.04 -13.38 14.12
C MET A 224 26.53 -13.76 14.05
N LYS A 225 26.86 -14.89 13.41
CA LYS A 225 28.25 -15.33 13.23
C LYS A 225 29.06 -14.43 12.29
N ALA A 226 28.41 -13.80 11.32
CA ALA A 226 29.06 -12.88 10.41
C ALA A 226 29.41 -11.56 11.10
N ILE A 227 28.51 -11.03 11.94
CA ILE A 227 28.62 -9.70 12.54
C ILE A 227 29.45 -9.68 13.83
N PHE A 228 29.41 -10.74 14.64
CA PHE A 228 30.05 -10.75 15.96
C PHE A 228 31.21 -11.75 16.06
N ILE A 229 32.13 -11.47 17.00
CA ILE A 229 33.24 -12.38 17.33
C ILE A 229 32.73 -13.75 17.82
N ALA A 230 33.60 -14.77 17.75
CA ALA A 230 33.26 -16.14 18.14
C ALA A 230 33.00 -16.34 19.65
N ASP A 231 33.40 -15.38 20.50
CA ASP A 231 33.15 -15.42 21.95
C ASP A 231 31.68 -15.10 22.25
N SER A 232 30.82 -16.13 22.16
CA SER A 232 29.38 -16.01 22.34
C SER A 232 28.97 -15.57 23.75
N ALA A 233 29.77 -15.88 24.78
CA ALA A 233 29.53 -15.44 26.15
C ALA A 233 29.69 -13.92 26.27
N ARG A 234 30.74 -13.36 25.64
CA ARG A 234 30.93 -11.91 25.58
C ARG A 234 29.85 -11.24 24.73
N VAL A 235 29.48 -11.81 23.59
CA VAL A 235 28.41 -11.28 22.72
C VAL A 235 27.07 -11.24 23.47
N ALA A 236 26.71 -12.29 24.21
CA ALA A 236 25.47 -12.37 24.97
C ALA A 236 25.36 -11.34 26.11
N THR A 237 26.46 -10.72 26.53
CA THR A 237 26.43 -9.63 27.52
C THR A 237 25.91 -8.31 26.94
N VAL A 238 25.94 -8.16 25.61
CA VAL A 238 25.48 -6.96 24.89
C VAL A 238 24.23 -7.27 24.07
N ILE A 239 24.23 -8.38 23.35
CA ILE A 239 23.11 -8.82 22.50
C ILE A 239 22.32 -9.89 23.25
N THR A 240 21.39 -9.44 24.09
CA THR A 240 20.57 -10.30 24.97
C THR A 240 19.48 -11.06 24.20
N SER A 241 19.05 -10.55 23.05
CA SER A 241 18.11 -11.20 22.14
C SER A 241 18.65 -11.14 20.71
N PRO A 242 19.21 -12.25 20.18
CA PRO A 242 19.63 -12.33 18.78
C PRO A 242 18.49 -12.04 17.81
N LEU A 243 17.27 -12.47 18.13
CA LEU A 243 16.10 -12.25 17.29
C LEU A 243 15.77 -10.75 17.18
N GLU A 244 15.68 -10.04 18.31
CA GLU A 244 15.41 -8.60 18.31
C GLU A 244 16.52 -7.83 17.58
N PHE A 245 17.77 -8.25 17.74
CA PHE A 245 18.88 -7.69 16.99
C PHE A 245 18.66 -7.85 15.47
N VAL A 246 18.49 -9.08 14.98
CA VAL A 246 18.33 -9.34 13.54
C VAL A 246 17.07 -8.66 13.00
N TYR A 247 15.96 -8.66 13.74
CA TYR A 247 14.74 -7.95 13.35
C TYR A 247 14.95 -6.44 13.22
N SER A 248 15.72 -5.84 14.14
CA SER A 248 16.05 -4.42 14.06
C SER A 248 16.91 -4.08 12.82
N ILE A 249 17.86 -4.95 12.47
CA ILE A 249 18.66 -4.81 11.25
C ILE A 249 17.78 -5.00 10.00
N PHE A 250 16.89 -6.00 9.99
CA PHE A 250 15.94 -6.22 8.89
C PHE A 250 15.01 -5.01 8.70
N SER A 251 14.52 -4.42 9.79
CA SER A 251 13.69 -3.20 9.75
C SER A 251 14.43 -2.00 9.15
N TYR A 252 15.72 -1.82 9.49
CA TYR A 252 16.56 -0.78 8.87
C TYR A 252 16.80 -1.04 7.38
N GLY A 253 17.05 -2.30 6.99
CA GLY A 253 17.15 -2.66 5.58
C GLY A 253 15.86 -2.38 4.82
N SER A 254 14.71 -2.66 5.44
CA SER A 254 13.39 -2.40 4.87
C SER A 254 13.16 -0.93 4.59
N ILE A 255 13.49 -0.04 5.54
CA ILE A 255 13.26 1.39 5.41
C ILE A 255 14.31 2.09 4.55
N ARG A 256 15.52 1.52 4.40
CA ARG A 256 16.62 2.18 3.69
C ARG A 256 16.23 2.61 2.28
N GLN A 257 15.49 1.78 1.55
CA GLN A 257 15.02 2.11 0.20
C GLN A 257 14.15 3.36 0.14
N CYS A 258 13.46 3.70 1.24
CA CYS A 258 12.65 4.91 1.36
C CYS A 258 13.52 6.16 1.51
N THR A 259 14.79 6.02 1.87
CA THR A 259 15.74 7.13 2.09
C THR A 259 16.70 7.31 0.92
N GLU A 260 17.53 8.35 0.96
CA GLU A 260 18.63 8.58 0.00
C GLU A 260 20.01 8.26 0.61
N THR A 261 20.02 7.49 1.71
CA THR A 261 21.24 7.13 2.43
C THR A 261 22.18 6.31 1.53
N GLN A 262 23.36 6.86 1.28
CA GLN A 262 24.41 6.22 0.48
C GLN A 262 25.10 5.10 1.27
N ASP A 263 25.65 4.12 0.56
CA ASP A 263 26.47 3.02 1.12
C ASP A 263 25.81 2.22 2.27
N ALA A 264 24.47 2.21 2.29
CA ALA A 264 23.68 1.58 3.34
C ALA A 264 22.77 0.45 2.82
N ASP A 265 23.15 -0.24 1.74
CA ASP A 265 22.38 -1.37 1.22
C ASP A 265 22.46 -2.59 2.16
N ILE A 266 21.58 -2.61 3.17
CA ILE A 266 21.58 -3.67 4.18
C ILE A 266 21.07 -4.99 3.62
N PHE A 267 20.00 -4.95 2.81
CA PHE A 267 19.39 -6.15 2.23
C PHE A 267 20.33 -6.83 1.24
N GLY A 268 20.93 -6.08 0.31
CA GLY A 268 21.80 -6.63 -0.71
C GLY A 268 23.16 -7.12 -0.17
N ARG A 269 23.64 -6.55 0.94
CA ARG A 269 24.96 -6.89 1.50
C ARG A 269 24.92 -7.92 2.62
N PHE A 270 24.03 -7.77 3.59
CA PHE A 270 24.12 -8.53 4.84
C PHE A 270 23.15 -9.69 4.92
N PHE A 271 22.05 -9.70 4.15
CA PHE A 271 21.09 -10.81 4.12
C PHE A 271 21.28 -11.69 2.89
N THR A 272 21.01 -12.99 3.04
CA THR A 272 20.80 -13.84 1.86
C THR A 272 19.37 -13.66 1.35
N ILE A 273 19.13 -14.00 0.08
CA ILE A 273 17.78 -13.92 -0.48
C ILE A 273 16.80 -14.84 0.26
N ASP A 274 17.23 -16.03 0.68
CA ASP A 274 16.34 -16.95 1.42
C ASP A 274 15.99 -16.40 2.82
N GLU A 275 16.91 -15.69 3.47
CA GLU A 275 16.61 -14.98 4.73
C GLU A 275 15.59 -13.85 4.50
N LEU A 276 15.74 -13.07 3.43
CA LEU A 276 14.79 -12.03 3.06
C LEU A 276 13.39 -12.60 2.77
N ILE A 277 13.33 -13.73 2.06
CA ILE A 277 12.08 -14.44 1.76
C ILE A 277 11.40 -14.92 3.04
N ALA A 278 12.16 -15.51 3.97
CA ALA A 278 11.64 -15.99 5.24
C ALA A 278 11.05 -14.84 6.07
N TRP A 279 11.83 -13.77 6.27
CA TRP A 279 11.39 -12.57 6.98
C TRP A 279 10.15 -11.94 6.36
N TYR A 280 10.16 -11.76 5.04
CA TYR A 280 9.03 -11.21 4.32
C TYR A 280 7.76 -12.03 4.57
N SER A 281 7.84 -13.36 4.50
CA SER A 281 6.64 -14.21 4.66
C SER A 281 5.98 -14.04 6.04
N CYS A 282 6.80 -13.87 7.09
CA CYS A 282 6.31 -13.64 8.46
C CYS A 282 5.68 -12.25 8.57
N TYR A 283 6.37 -11.22 8.08
CA TYR A 283 5.91 -9.84 8.16
C TYR A 283 4.65 -9.60 7.33
N ASN A 284 4.54 -10.22 6.16
CA ASN A 284 3.39 -10.08 5.28
C ASN A 284 2.11 -10.68 5.91
N SER A 285 2.20 -11.86 6.53
CA SER A 285 1.06 -12.45 7.25
C SER A 285 0.64 -11.63 8.47
N SER A 286 1.60 -11.03 9.18
CA SER A 286 1.33 -10.07 10.26
C SER A 286 0.56 -8.85 9.76
N ILE A 287 1.05 -8.20 8.71
CA ILE A 287 0.38 -7.04 8.08
C ILE A 287 -1.03 -7.39 7.61
N TYR A 288 -1.19 -8.57 7.01
CA TYR A 288 -2.49 -9.02 6.53
C TYR A 288 -3.47 -9.24 7.69
N THR A 289 -3.00 -9.81 8.81
CA THR A 289 -3.79 -9.95 10.05
C THR A 289 -4.21 -8.58 10.61
N ALA A 290 -3.28 -7.64 10.65
CA ALA A 290 -3.48 -6.36 11.32
C ALA A 290 -4.43 -5.41 10.60
N MET A 291 -4.46 -5.44 9.25
CA MET A 291 -5.10 -4.38 8.46
C MET A 291 -5.92 -4.87 7.26
N ALA A 292 -5.76 -6.12 6.82
CA ALA A 292 -6.42 -6.61 5.61
C ALA A 292 -7.69 -7.40 5.93
N ASN A 293 -8.34 -7.90 4.88
CA ASN A 293 -9.61 -8.62 4.94
C ASN A 293 -9.40 -10.10 5.30
N SER A 294 -8.75 -10.42 6.43
CA SER A 294 -8.51 -11.82 6.79
C SER A 294 -9.80 -12.56 7.18
N VAL A 295 -9.79 -13.89 7.14
CA VAL A 295 -10.94 -14.67 7.64
C VAL A 295 -11.15 -14.42 9.14
N GLU A 296 -10.07 -14.28 9.89
CA GLU A 296 -10.03 -14.19 11.36
C GLU A 296 -10.45 -12.82 11.89
N PHE A 297 -10.03 -11.73 11.24
CA PHE A 297 -10.21 -10.36 11.73
C PHE A 297 -10.75 -9.37 10.69
N GLY A 298 -10.95 -9.83 9.45
CA GLY A 298 -11.37 -8.99 8.32
C GLY A 298 -12.68 -8.26 8.56
N ASP A 299 -13.63 -8.89 9.26
CA ASP A 299 -14.93 -8.27 9.55
C ASP A 299 -14.76 -7.02 10.44
N GLN A 300 -13.81 -7.02 11.39
CA GLN A 300 -13.49 -5.84 12.20
C GLN A 300 -12.64 -4.81 11.46
N THR A 301 -11.58 -5.25 10.75
CA THR A 301 -10.67 -4.33 10.07
C THR A 301 -11.39 -3.55 8.97
N ILE A 302 -12.15 -4.22 8.09
CA ILE A 302 -12.84 -3.55 6.98
C ILE A 302 -14.01 -2.69 7.46
N TRP A 303 -14.69 -3.09 8.55
CA TRP A 303 -15.75 -2.29 9.17
C TRP A 303 -15.25 -0.90 9.58
N ALA A 304 -13.99 -0.80 9.98
CA ALA A 304 -13.37 0.45 10.39
C ALA A 304 -13.40 1.51 9.27
N ALA A 305 -13.39 1.09 8.00
CA ALA A 305 -13.44 1.97 6.83
C ALA A 305 -14.84 2.45 6.42
N ARG A 306 -15.90 2.06 7.12
CA ARG A 306 -17.29 2.38 6.74
C ARG A 306 -17.57 3.87 6.58
N ASP A 307 -17.01 4.71 7.47
CA ASP A 307 -17.25 6.15 7.46
C ASP A 307 -16.49 6.82 6.31
N LEU A 308 -15.31 6.30 5.96
CA LEU A 308 -14.56 6.75 4.79
C LEU A 308 -15.24 6.35 3.48
N LEU A 309 -15.75 5.12 3.39
CA LEU A 309 -16.50 4.70 2.21
C LEU A 309 -17.80 5.49 2.08
N ARG A 310 -18.47 5.82 3.20
CA ARG A 310 -19.63 6.72 3.21
C ARG A 310 -19.27 8.12 2.70
N ASP A 311 -18.20 8.72 3.20
CA ASP A 311 -17.71 10.03 2.72
C ASP A 311 -17.37 10.01 1.22
N ILE A 312 -16.79 8.91 0.71
CA ILE A 312 -16.52 8.74 -0.72
C ILE A 312 -17.82 8.73 -1.53
N ILE A 313 -18.84 8.01 -1.07
CA ILE A 313 -20.16 7.95 -1.74
C ILE A 313 -20.83 9.32 -1.73
N ASP A 314 -20.93 9.95 -0.56
CA ASP A 314 -21.66 11.20 -0.37
C ASP A 314 -21.04 12.33 -1.21
N ARG A 315 -19.70 12.39 -1.29
CA ARG A 315 -18.99 13.37 -2.11
C ARG A 315 -19.11 13.09 -3.60
N ALA A 316 -19.05 11.83 -4.01
CA ALA A 316 -19.33 11.48 -5.39
C ALA A 316 -20.75 11.88 -5.80
N ASP A 317 -21.77 11.59 -4.97
CA ASP A 317 -23.15 12.00 -5.23
C ASP A 317 -23.30 13.53 -5.32
N ALA A 318 -22.59 14.29 -4.46
CA ALA A 318 -22.57 15.75 -4.52
C ALA A 318 -21.83 16.29 -5.78
N ALA A 319 -20.74 15.64 -6.19
CA ALA A 319 -20.02 15.99 -7.41
C ALA A 319 -20.83 15.69 -8.67
N LEU A 320 -21.69 14.66 -8.64
CA LEU A 320 -22.52 14.24 -9.76
C LEU A 320 -23.75 15.13 -9.99
N GLN A 321 -24.11 16.01 -9.04
CA GLN A 321 -25.20 16.96 -9.21
C GLN A 321 -24.96 17.95 -10.35
N ASP A 322 -26.06 18.40 -10.97
CA ASP A 322 -26.03 19.44 -12.00
C ASP A 322 -25.37 20.71 -11.46
N ASN A 323 -24.51 21.32 -12.29
CA ASN A 323 -23.74 22.53 -11.96
C ASN A 323 -22.79 22.40 -10.75
N SER A 324 -22.50 21.19 -10.27
CA SER A 324 -21.49 20.99 -9.25
C SER A 324 -20.12 21.49 -9.73
N PRO A 325 -19.44 22.39 -8.98
CA PRO A 325 -18.14 22.95 -9.34
C PRO A 325 -16.96 22.03 -8.99
N THR A 326 -17.22 20.86 -8.41
CA THR A 326 -16.19 19.95 -7.89
C THR A 326 -15.47 19.19 -9.00
N ALA A 327 -14.18 19.47 -9.19
CA ALA A 327 -13.29 18.69 -10.05
C ALA A 327 -12.80 17.41 -9.35
N ALA A 328 -12.44 17.51 -8.07
CA ALA A 328 -11.91 16.35 -7.34
C ALA A 328 -12.06 16.44 -5.81
N ASP A 329 -12.11 15.27 -5.18
CA ASP A 329 -11.95 15.07 -3.74
C ASP A 329 -10.70 14.23 -3.48
N LEU A 330 -9.67 14.82 -2.88
CA LEU A 330 -8.37 14.21 -2.62
C LEU A 330 -8.20 13.91 -1.13
N ARG A 331 -7.83 12.68 -0.78
CA ARG A 331 -7.60 12.25 0.61
C ARG A 331 -6.18 11.71 0.80
N PHE A 332 -5.52 12.09 1.88
CA PHE A 332 -4.15 11.66 2.19
C PHE A 332 -4.03 11.10 3.61
N GLY A 333 -3.75 9.81 3.72
CA GLY A 333 -3.74 9.08 4.99
C GLY A 333 -2.70 7.98 5.04
N HIS A 334 -3.10 6.84 5.59
CA HIS A 334 -2.22 5.73 5.98
C HIS A 334 -2.56 4.43 5.23
N ASP A 335 -1.66 3.47 5.33
CA ASP A 335 -1.89 2.06 4.98
C ASP A 335 -3.09 1.48 5.75
N SER A 336 -3.17 1.79 7.05
CA SER A 336 -4.30 1.42 7.92
C SER A 336 -5.65 2.00 7.47
N GLY A 337 -5.68 2.98 6.58
CA GLY A 337 -6.92 3.47 5.96
C GLY A 337 -7.23 2.79 4.63
N ILE A 338 -6.24 2.73 3.72
CA ILE A 338 -6.49 2.24 2.35
C ILE A 338 -6.76 0.74 2.29
N LEU A 339 -6.11 -0.07 3.14
CA LEU A 339 -6.27 -1.53 3.13
C LEU A 339 -7.67 -1.97 3.59
N PRO A 340 -8.16 -1.53 4.77
CA PRO A 340 -9.56 -1.72 5.15
C PRO A 340 -10.55 -1.24 4.10
N LEU A 341 -10.32 -0.05 3.53
CA LEU A 341 -11.17 0.50 2.47
C LEU A 341 -11.22 -0.42 1.24
N ALA A 342 -10.08 -0.92 0.78
CA ALA A 342 -10.02 -1.85 -0.35
C ALA A 342 -10.78 -3.17 -0.08
N GLY A 343 -10.70 -3.70 1.14
CA GLY A 343 -11.47 -4.87 1.58
C GLY A 343 -12.98 -4.61 1.67
N LEU A 344 -13.38 -3.45 2.17
CA LEU A 344 -14.78 -3.03 2.24
C LEU A 344 -15.39 -2.75 0.86
N MET A 345 -14.56 -2.32 -0.09
CA MET A 345 -14.93 -2.06 -1.48
C MET A 345 -14.90 -3.32 -2.38
N ASP A 346 -14.56 -4.50 -1.86
CA ASP A 346 -14.42 -5.74 -2.64
C ASP A 346 -13.41 -5.63 -3.81
N LEU A 347 -12.34 -4.84 -3.66
CA LEU A 347 -11.36 -4.69 -4.72
C LEU A 347 -10.58 -5.99 -4.93
N VAL A 348 -10.51 -6.46 -6.19
CA VAL A 348 -9.73 -7.65 -6.57
C VAL A 348 -8.24 -7.39 -6.39
N GLY A 349 -7.59 -8.21 -5.57
CA GLY A 349 -6.20 -8.10 -5.15
C GLY A 349 -6.11 -7.63 -3.70
N PRO A 350 -6.13 -6.32 -3.43
CA PRO A 350 -5.93 -5.79 -2.10
C PRO A 350 -7.07 -6.16 -1.13
N GLY A 351 -8.30 -6.36 -1.63
CA GLY A 351 -9.48 -6.71 -0.82
C GLY A 351 -9.77 -8.22 -0.69
N ASP A 352 -8.90 -9.08 -1.20
CA ASP A 352 -9.08 -10.54 -1.16
C ASP A 352 -9.17 -11.06 0.27
N ARG A 353 -10.06 -12.03 0.48
CA ARG A 353 -10.27 -12.68 1.79
C ARG A 353 -9.58 -14.03 1.85
N LEU A 354 -8.59 -14.14 2.74
CA LEU A 354 -7.71 -15.29 2.93
C LEU A 354 -7.54 -15.58 4.42
N HIS A 355 -7.15 -16.80 4.75
CA HIS A 355 -6.60 -17.08 6.08
C HIS A 355 -5.25 -16.39 6.23
N ASN A 356 -5.01 -15.76 7.37
CA ASN A 356 -3.81 -14.95 7.59
C ASN A 356 -2.49 -15.73 7.47
N ALA A 357 -2.46 -16.98 7.95
CA ALA A 357 -1.30 -17.86 7.87
C ALA A 357 -0.89 -18.20 6.43
N ASP A 358 -1.86 -18.22 5.51
CA ASP A 358 -1.66 -18.56 4.09
C ASP A 358 -1.48 -17.32 3.19
N ALA A 359 -1.72 -16.13 3.73
CA ALA A 359 -1.80 -14.88 2.95
C ALA A 359 -0.56 -14.65 2.07
N SER A 360 0.63 -14.93 2.59
CA SER A 360 1.90 -14.72 1.88
C SER A 360 2.01 -15.47 0.56
N GLY A 361 1.32 -16.60 0.40
CA GLY A 361 1.29 -17.34 -0.86
C GLY A 361 0.59 -16.57 -1.99
N THR A 362 -0.41 -15.74 -1.67
CA THR A 362 -1.35 -15.18 -2.66
C THR A 362 -1.40 -13.65 -2.67
N TRP A 363 -1.14 -13.03 -1.52
CA TRP A 363 -1.28 -11.60 -1.30
C TRP A 363 0.06 -11.02 -0.86
N GLN A 364 0.61 -10.10 -1.66
CA GLN A 364 1.93 -9.53 -1.40
C GLN A 364 1.87 -8.04 -1.05
N SER A 365 2.15 -7.69 0.21
CA SER A 365 2.11 -6.32 0.74
C SER A 365 2.93 -5.32 -0.07
N PHE A 366 4.06 -5.71 -0.65
CA PHE A 366 4.88 -4.84 -1.50
C PHE A 366 4.21 -4.42 -2.82
N PHE A 367 3.16 -5.13 -3.25
CA PHE A 367 2.30 -4.72 -4.38
C PHE A 367 0.95 -4.19 -3.94
N GLN A 368 0.41 -4.71 -2.83
CA GLN A 368 -0.93 -4.37 -2.36
C GLN A 368 -0.94 -3.08 -1.54
N VAL A 369 0.12 -2.75 -0.82
CA VAL A 369 0.21 -1.49 -0.07
C VAL A 369 1.67 -1.01 0.09
N PRO A 370 2.43 -0.80 -1.02
CA PRO A 370 3.70 -0.09 -0.94
C PRO A 370 3.52 1.36 -0.44
N MET A 371 4.63 2.04 -0.17
CA MET A 371 4.61 3.48 0.09
C MET A 371 3.91 4.20 -1.06
N ALA A 372 3.21 5.32 -0.79
CA ALA A 372 2.40 6.05 -1.77
C ALA A 372 1.28 5.26 -2.47
N SER A 373 0.87 4.11 -1.91
CA SER A 373 -0.31 3.40 -2.40
C SER A 373 -1.53 4.28 -2.53
N ASN A 374 -2.30 4.11 -3.61
CA ASN A 374 -3.38 5.01 -3.93
C ASN A 374 -4.56 4.30 -4.61
N LEU A 375 -5.75 4.83 -4.35
CA LEU A 375 -7.01 4.49 -5.00
C LEU A 375 -7.49 5.72 -5.76
N GLN A 376 -7.81 5.54 -7.04
CA GLN A 376 -8.34 6.58 -7.91
C GLN A 376 -9.68 6.10 -8.49
N MET A 377 -10.74 6.87 -8.29
CA MET A 377 -12.04 6.66 -8.93
C MET A 377 -12.24 7.80 -9.92
N VAL A 378 -12.28 7.48 -11.22
CA VAL A 378 -12.54 8.48 -12.27
C VAL A 378 -13.95 8.30 -12.76
N PHE A 379 -14.72 9.38 -12.70
CA PHE A 379 -16.11 9.43 -13.13
C PHE A 379 -16.22 10.03 -14.53
N TYR A 380 -17.10 9.43 -15.33
CA TYR A 380 -17.31 9.74 -16.72
C TYR A 380 -18.79 10.06 -16.97
N ARG A 381 -19.05 11.10 -17.78
CA ARG A 381 -20.40 11.53 -18.14
C ARG A 381 -20.61 11.49 -19.65
N LYS A 382 -21.85 11.22 -20.02
CA LYS A 382 -22.38 11.35 -21.39
C LYS A 382 -23.78 11.96 -21.29
N PRO A 383 -24.11 13.02 -22.05
CA PRO A 383 -25.43 13.64 -22.00
C PRO A 383 -26.58 12.63 -22.13
N GLY A 384 -27.57 12.73 -21.25
CA GLY A 384 -28.74 11.84 -21.23
C GLY A 384 -28.45 10.39 -20.84
N SER A 385 -27.24 10.09 -20.35
CA SER A 385 -26.84 8.75 -19.91
C SER A 385 -26.40 8.78 -18.45
N GLU A 386 -26.51 7.63 -17.78
CA GLU A 386 -26.03 7.48 -16.40
C GLU A 386 -24.50 7.63 -16.31
N PRO A 387 -23.96 8.28 -15.26
CA PRO A 387 -22.52 8.35 -15.03
C PRO A 387 -21.89 6.96 -14.87
N LEU A 388 -20.71 6.81 -15.46
CA LEU A 388 -19.86 5.63 -15.28
C LEU A 388 -18.66 5.96 -14.39
N VAL A 389 -18.10 4.96 -13.73
CA VAL A 389 -16.91 5.09 -12.90
C VAL A 389 -15.95 3.95 -13.20
N LYS A 390 -14.66 4.28 -13.23
CA LYS A 390 -13.58 3.31 -13.32
C LYS A 390 -12.65 3.48 -12.12
N LEU A 391 -12.07 2.38 -11.64
CA LEU A 391 -11.22 2.35 -10.46
C LEU A 391 -9.79 1.93 -10.83
N TRP A 392 -8.82 2.62 -10.24
CA TRP A 392 -7.41 2.24 -10.29
C TRP A 392 -6.91 2.09 -8.86
N TYR A 393 -6.19 1.00 -8.62
CA TYR A 393 -5.49 0.76 -7.38
C TYR A 393 -4.00 0.63 -7.67
N ASN A 394 -3.18 1.47 -7.04
CA ASN A 394 -1.76 1.68 -7.37
C ASN A 394 -1.57 1.90 -8.88
N GLU A 395 -2.42 2.78 -9.45
CA GLU A 395 -2.45 3.15 -10.87
C GLU A 395 -2.65 2.00 -11.87
N ARG A 396 -3.15 0.85 -11.40
CA ARG A 396 -3.59 -0.27 -12.24
C ARG A 396 -5.10 -0.38 -12.18
N GLU A 397 -5.76 -0.53 -13.33
CA GLU A 397 -7.20 -0.78 -13.35
C GLU A 397 -7.52 -1.98 -12.45
N THR A 398 -8.51 -1.81 -11.58
CA THR A 398 -8.98 -2.85 -10.66
C THR A 398 -10.46 -3.14 -10.89
N GLN A 399 -10.90 -4.28 -10.36
CA GLN A 399 -12.26 -4.77 -10.45
C GLN A 399 -12.87 -4.88 -9.06
N VAL A 400 -14.20 -4.81 -9.01
CA VAL A 400 -14.98 -5.03 -7.80
C VAL A 400 -15.61 -6.41 -7.86
N ARG A 401 -15.34 -7.26 -6.87
CA ARG A 401 -15.91 -8.62 -6.80
C ARG A 401 -17.43 -8.56 -6.73
N GLY A 402 -18.08 -9.44 -7.49
CA GLY A 402 -19.55 -9.51 -7.52
C GLY A 402 -20.23 -8.38 -8.30
N LEU A 403 -19.48 -7.54 -9.02
CA LEU A 403 -20.03 -6.56 -9.95
C LEU A 403 -19.51 -6.77 -11.38
N THR A 404 -20.43 -6.70 -12.34
CA THR A 404 -20.10 -6.78 -13.77
C THR A 404 -19.98 -5.37 -14.34
N PRO A 405 -18.84 -5.00 -14.96
CA PRO A 405 -18.71 -3.71 -15.62
C PRO A 405 -19.60 -3.65 -16.89
N VAL A 406 -19.98 -2.44 -17.30
CA VAL A 406 -20.75 -2.19 -18.53
C VAL A 406 -19.92 -2.52 -19.77
N SER A 407 -18.66 -2.07 -19.77
CA SER A 407 -17.65 -2.34 -20.80
C SER A 407 -16.28 -1.98 -20.24
N GLY A 408 -15.25 -2.72 -20.63
CA GLY A 408 -13.93 -2.61 -20.00
C GLY A 408 -14.05 -2.78 -18.48
N ASN A 409 -13.44 -1.88 -17.72
CA ASN A 409 -13.58 -1.79 -16.26
C ASN A 409 -14.44 -0.58 -15.83
N CYS A 410 -15.40 -0.14 -16.65
CA CYS A 410 -16.35 0.92 -16.30
C CYS A 410 -17.62 0.34 -15.68
N TYR A 411 -17.97 0.79 -14.48
CA TYR A 411 -19.19 0.43 -13.76
C TYR A 411 -20.22 1.55 -13.83
N ARG A 412 -21.51 1.23 -13.80
CA ARG A 412 -22.54 2.23 -13.51
C ARG A 412 -22.35 2.74 -12.09
N TRP A 413 -22.44 4.05 -11.89
CA TRP A 413 -22.32 4.60 -10.55
C TRP A 413 -23.41 4.06 -9.62
N SER A 414 -24.66 3.91 -10.09
CA SER A 414 -25.74 3.38 -9.25
C SER A 414 -25.47 1.94 -8.77
N ASP A 415 -24.98 1.07 -9.65
CA ASP A 415 -24.63 -0.32 -9.32
C ASP A 415 -23.50 -0.39 -8.29
N LEU A 416 -22.45 0.41 -8.50
CA LEU A 416 -21.29 0.47 -7.61
C LEU A 416 -21.66 1.06 -6.24
N ARG A 417 -22.37 2.19 -6.23
CA ARG A 417 -22.88 2.86 -5.03
C ARG A 417 -23.74 1.90 -4.22
N ALA A 418 -24.71 1.23 -4.85
CA ALA A 418 -25.57 0.27 -4.16
C ALA A 418 -24.79 -0.91 -3.58
N HIS A 419 -23.74 -1.37 -4.26
CA HIS A 419 -22.84 -2.39 -3.72
C HIS A 419 -22.09 -1.88 -2.47
N PHE A 420 -21.47 -0.69 -2.53
CA PHE A 420 -20.79 -0.13 -1.38
C PHE A 420 -21.72 0.12 -0.19
N GLU A 421 -22.95 0.61 -0.42
CA GLU A 421 -23.95 0.77 0.63
C GLU A 421 -24.33 -0.57 1.27
N ARG A 422 -24.49 -1.64 0.48
CA ARG A 422 -24.72 -3.00 1.01
C ARG A 422 -23.53 -3.50 1.83
N ARG A 423 -22.30 -3.26 1.38
CA ARG A 423 -21.09 -3.66 2.11
C ARG A 423 -20.96 -2.91 3.43
N ILE A 424 -21.23 -1.61 3.46
CA ILE A 424 -21.30 -0.83 4.70
C ILE A 424 -22.38 -1.38 5.65
N ALA A 425 -23.56 -1.75 5.14
CA ALA A 425 -24.63 -2.29 5.98
C ALA A 425 -24.33 -3.71 6.50
N ALA A 426 -23.60 -4.52 5.74
CA ALA A 426 -23.23 -5.88 6.11
C ALA A 426 -22.03 -5.92 7.08
N ALA A 427 -21.09 -4.98 6.95
CA ALA A 427 -20.07 -4.75 7.95
C ALA A 427 -20.75 -4.04 9.14
N ALA A 428 -21.22 -4.80 10.12
CA ALA A 428 -21.70 -4.29 11.40
C ALA A 428 -21.05 -5.12 12.51
N LEU A 429 -20.41 -4.44 13.47
CA LEU A 429 -19.87 -5.05 14.69
C LEU A 429 -20.96 -5.29 15.73
#